data_AF-L7KFX1-F1
#
_entry.id   AF-L7KFX1-F1
#
_cell.length_a   1.000
_cell.length_b   1.000
_cell.length_c   1.000
_cell.angle_alpha   90.00
_cell.angle_beta   90.00
_cell.angle_gamma   90.00
#
_symmetry.space_group_name_H-M   'P 1'
#
loop_
_entity.id
_entity.type
_entity.pdbx_description
1 polymer ?
#
loop_
_entity_poly.entity_id
_entity_poly.type
_entity_poly.pdbx_seq_one_letter_code
_entity_poly.pdbx_strand_id
1 'polypeptide(L)'
;MSVDLSQRRAVTSRVGARVLASTLLRTWSRDPGVLIQAVVFPAFLLAMFQLVFGRITTAIGAGQSIYGYTGLVALVGAMFGTLMTGINLVSERESGLLGRLWTLPLPRSSFLGGRVLAEIVRTSVGTVALFTIAALMGFRFTQGLLAGIGALVVPVVFGVGCVFVVIAIATVAEKSVVDHLGVLFLLMLFFNTGFAPITEYPTWLAPIVRYQPMSTAIDTMTGLTEGGPILGPFCLTLGWALGCALVFGVLSMRGYRRAVERSGS
;
A
#
# COMPACT_ATOMS: atom_id res chain seq x y z
N MET A 1 6.53 40.43 -2.34
CA MET A 1 6.84 39.87 -1.00
C MET A 1 6.06 38.59 -0.64
N SER A 2 4.89 38.32 -1.24
CA SER A 2 4.08 37.10 -0.98
C SER A 2 4.58 35.82 -1.68
N VAL A 3 5.30 35.94 -2.80
CA VAL A 3 5.82 34.80 -3.58
C VAL A 3 7.01 34.11 -2.90
N ASP A 4 7.88 34.86 -2.22
CA ASP A 4 9.08 34.32 -1.56
C ASP A 4 8.72 33.45 -0.32
N LEU A 5 7.66 33.82 0.41
CA LEU A 5 7.19 33.05 1.57
C LEU A 5 6.55 31.70 1.18
N SER A 6 5.80 31.63 0.06
CA SER A 6 5.23 30.37 -0.41
C SER A 6 6.31 29.43 -0.96
N GLN A 7 7.31 29.98 -1.65
CA GLN A 7 8.47 29.25 -2.15
C GLN A 7 9.32 28.68 -0.99
N ARG A 8 9.65 29.50 0.01
CA ARG A 8 10.38 29.05 1.21
C ARG A 8 9.62 27.96 1.96
N ARG A 9 8.31 28.12 2.15
CA ARG A 9 7.46 27.13 2.84
C ARG A 9 7.40 25.80 2.08
N ALA A 10 7.35 25.83 0.75
CA ALA A 10 7.37 24.64 -0.11
C ALA A 10 8.75 23.94 -0.12
N VAL A 11 9.85 24.70 -0.12
CA VAL A 11 11.21 24.15 -0.03
C VAL A 11 11.42 23.48 1.33
N THR A 12 11.08 24.15 2.43
CA THR A 12 11.16 23.58 3.79
C THR A 12 10.24 22.38 3.95
N SER A 13 9.08 22.34 3.28
CA SER A 13 8.21 21.16 3.34
C SER A 13 8.78 19.95 2.62
N ARG A 14 9.41 20.15 1.46
CA ARG A 14 10.04 19.06 0.69
C ARG A 14 11.27 18.51 1.41
N VAL A 15 12.11 19.39 1.95
CA VAL A 15 13.29 18.98 2.72
C VAL A 15 12.87 18.26 4.00
N GLY A 16 11.90 18.81 4.75
CA GLY A 16 11.35 18.19 5.94
C GLY A 16 10.74 16.81 5.67
N ALA A 17 9.96 16.66 4.60
CA ALA A 17 9.40 15.37 4.20
C ALA A 17 10.48 14.34 3.90
N ARG A 18 11.53 14.72 3.17
CA ARG A 18 12.66 13.81 2.85
C ARG A 18 13.42 13.38 4.09
N VAL A 19 13.69 14.30 5.02
CA VAL A 19 14.38 13.98 6.26
C VAL A 19 13.54 13.01 7.09
N LEU A 20 12.25 13.30 7.29
CA LEU A 20 11.35 12.41 8.03
C LEU A 20 11.22 11.04 7.36
N ALA A 21 11.10 11.00 6.03
CA ALA A 21 11.08 9.75 5.28
C ALA A 21 12.37 8.94 5.51
N SER A 22 13.53 9.61 5.45
CA SER A 22 14.83 8.94 5.67
C SER A 22 14.97 8.40 7.09
N THR A 23 14.45 9.11 8.09
CA THR A 23 14.43 8.65 9.48
C THR A 23 13.55 7.42 9.63
N LEU A 24 12.31 7.44 9.09
CA LEU A 24 11.40 6.30 9.12
C LEU A 24 12.01 5.07 8.42
N LEU A 25 12.57 5.27 7.22
CA LEU A 25 13.23 4.20 6.47
C LEU A 25 14.43 3.62 7.23
N ARG A 26 15.24 4.46 7.88
CA ARG A 26 16.35 3.99 8.72
C ARG A 26 15.85 3.19 9.91
N THR A 27 14.80 3.64 10.59
CA THR A 27 14.19 2.90 11.70
C THR A 27 13.69 1.55 11.24
N TRP A 28 12.91 1.51 10.15
CA TRP A 28 12.38 0.26 9.58
C TRP A 28 13.46 -0.69 9.09
N SER A 29 14.55 -0.18 8.49
CA SER A 29 15.68 -1.01 8.05
C SER A 29 16.47 -1.64 9.19
N ARG A 30 16.32 -1.12 10.42
CA ARG A 30 16.98 -1.64 11.62
C ARG A 30 16.02 -2.50 12.46
N ASP A 31 14.76 -2.55 12.09
CA ASP A 31 13.75 -3.39 12.72
C ASP A 31 13.64 -4.73 11.96
N PRO A 32 14.17 -5.84 12.52
CA PRO A 32 14.11 -7.13 11.86
C PRO A 32 12.68 -7.61 11.65
N GLY A 33 11.73 -7.23 12.51
CA GLY A 33 10.32 -7.61 12.36
C GLY A 33 9.69 -7.00 11.11
N VAL A 34 9.98 -5.72 10.84
CA VAL A 34 9.50 -5.03 9.63
C VAL A 34 10.10 -5.63 8.37
N LEU A 35 11.40 -5.96 8.38
CA LEU A 35 12.06 -6.59 7.23
C LEU A 35 11.53 -7.99 6.95
N ILE A 36 11.35 -8.81 7.99
CA ILE A 36 10.77 -10.16 7.89
C ILE A 36 9.34 -10.04 7.33
N GLN A 37 8.51 -9.16 7.87
CA GLN A 37 7.16 -8.99 7.38
C GLN A 37 7.11 -8.44 5.94
N ALA A 38 8.00 -7.53 5.57
CA ALA A 38 8.00 -6.91 4.24
C ALA A 38 8.49 -7.85 3.12
N VAL A 39 9.30 -8.86 3.45
CA VAL A 39 9.93 -9.75 2.46
C VAL A 39 9.57 -11.21 2.69
N VAL A 40 9.82 -11.74 3.89
CA VAL A 40 9.64 -13.16 4.21
C VAL A 40 8.17 -13.55 4.16
N PHE A 41 7.27 -12.75 4.73
CA PHE A 41 5.84 -13.08 4.70
C PHE A 41 5.27 -13.12 3.27
N PRO A 42 5.46 -12.10 2.41
CA PRO A 42 5.07 -12.17 1.01
C PRO A 42 5.73 -13.31 0.24
N ALA A 43 7.02 -13.56 0.46
CA ALA A 43 7.73 -14.66 -0.20
C ALA A 43 7.14 -16.03 0.19
N PHE A 44 6.87 -16.23 1.47
CA PHE A 44 6.24 -17.45 1.97
C PHE A 44 4.81 -17.60 1.45
N LEU A 45 4.03 -16.51 1.41
CA LEU A 45 2.68 -16.51 0.87
C LEU A 45 2.69 -16.85 -0.63
N LEU A 46 3.62 -16.29 -1.41
CA LEU A 46 3.80 -16.63 -2.82
C LEU A 46 4.20 -18.10 -3.00
N ALA A 47 5.13 -18.60 -2.19
CA ALA A 47 5.53 -20.00 -2.18
C ALA A 47 4.35 -20.93 -1.84
N MET A 48 3.54 -20.57 -0.84
CA MET A 48 2.33 -21.30 -0.47
C MET A 48 1.35 -21.33 -1.64
N PHE A 49 1.07 -20.17 -2.27
CA PHE A 49 0.17 -20.12 -3.42
C PHE A 49 0.67 -20.99 -4.57
N GLN A 50 1.95 -20.89 -4.89
CA GLN A 50 2.55 -21.67 -5.97
C GLN A 50 2.59 -23.17 -5.68
N LEU A 51 2.93 -23.59 -4.45
CA LEU A 51 3.04 -25.01 -4.11
C LEU A 51 1.68 -25.68 -3.93
N VAL A 52 0.75 -25.00 -3.27
CA VAL A 52 -0.59 -25.53 -2.98
C VAL A 52 -1.47 -25.45 -4.21
N PHE A 53 -1.59 -24.26 -4.82
CA PHE A 53 -2.51 -24.06 -5.93
C PHE A 53 -1.85 -24.31 -7.28
N GLY A 54 -0.54 -24.10 -7.44
CA GLY A 54 0.15 -24.36 -8.72
C GLY A 54 -0.02 -25.80 -9.22
N ARG A 55 -0.01 -26.80 -8.33
CA ARG A 55 -0.26 -28.20 -8.71
C ARG A 55 -1.72 -28.47 -9.08
N ILE A 56 -2.65 -27.78 -8.42
CA ILE A 56 -4.10 -27.87 -8.67
C ILE A 56 -4.45 -27.19 -10.00
N THR A 57 -3.90 -26.01 -10.27
CA THR A 57 -4.14 -25.25 -11.51
C THR A 57 -3.63 -25.98 -12.74
N THR A 58 -2.46 -26.64 -12.68
CA THR A 58 -1.95 -27.48 -13.77
C THR A 58 -2.78 -28.74 -14.00
N ALA A 59 -3.44 -29.26 -12.96
CA ALA A 59 -4.25 -30.48 -13.05
C ALA A 59 -5.65 -30.23 -13.63
N ILE A 60 -6.20 -29.03 -13.46
CA ILE A 60 -7.59 -28.69 -13.84
C ILE A 60 -7.63 -27.65 -14.99
N GLY A 61 -6.50 -27.05 -15.35
CA GLY A 61 -6.38 -26.07 -16.44
C GLY A 61 -7.10 -24.74 -16.19
N ALA A 62 -7.60 -24.50 -14.98
CA ALA A 62 -8.59 -23.45 -14.68
C ALA A 62 -8.17 -22.44 -13.59
N GLY A 63 -6.92 -22.46 -13.13
CA GLY A 63 -6.51 -21.57 -12.03
C GLY A 63 -5.41 -20.59 -12.40
N GLN A 64 -5.21 -19.59 -11.53
CA GLN A 64 -4.18 -18.58 -11.72
C GLN A 64 -2.79 -19.19 -11.76
N SER A 65 -1.96 -18.67 -12.65
CA SER A 65 -0.57 -19.08 -12.76
C SER A 65 0.29 -18.33 -11.73
N ILE A 66 1.59 -18.65 -11.69
CA ILE A 66 2.59 -17.88 -10.95
C ILE A 66 2.52 -16.37 -11.26
N TYR A 67 2.08 -16.00 -12.47
CA TYR A 67 1.95 -14.62 -12.93
C TYR A 67 0.82 -13.86 -12.22
N GLY A 68 -0.36 -14.47 -12.06
CA GLY A 68 -1.48 -13.92 -11.28
C GLY A 68 -1.16 -13.82 -9.79
N TYR A 69 -0.60 -14.89 -9.19
CA TYR A 69 -0.26 -14.90 -7.76
C TYR A 69 0.81 -13.88 -7.38
N THR A 70 1.79 -13.64 -8.26
CA THR A 70 2.84 -12.63 -8.00
C THR A 70 2.23 -11.22 -7.86
N GLY A 71 1.29 -10.86 -8.73
CA GLY A 71 0.59 -9.58 -8.66
C GLY A 71 -0.28 -9.45 -7.41
N LEU A 72 -1.05 -10.48 -7.08
CA LEU A 72 -1.86 -10.52 -5.86
C LEU A 72 -1.00 -10.34 -4.61
N VAL A 73 0.07 -11.11 -4.48
CA VAL A 73 0.93 -11.07 -3.29
C VAL A 73 1.68 -9.74 -3.18
N ALA A 74 2.06 -9.10 -4.30
CA ALA A 74 2.64 -7.77 -4.30
C ALA A 74 1.68 -6.72 -3.71
N LEU A 75 0.41 -6.79 -4.09
CA LEU A 75 -0.65 -5.90 -3.58
C LEU A 75 -0.95 -6.16 -2.10
N VAL A 76 -0.93 -7.41 -1.67
CA VAL A 76 -1.06 -7.79 -0.24
C VAL A 76 0.06 -7.18 0.58
N GLY A 77 1.32 -7.30 0.11
CA GLY A 77 2.48 -6.72 0.79
C GLY A 77 2.42 -5.19 0.87
N ALA A 78 1.90 -4.52 -0.16
CA ALA A 78 1.62 -3.09 -0.14
C ALA A 78 0.55 -2.78 0.93
N MET A 79 -0.62 -3.43 0.86
CA MET A 79 -1.76 -3.18 1.74
C MET A 79 -1.44 -3.40 3.22
N PHE A 80 -0.93 -4.57 3.60
CA PHE A 80 -0.63 -4.88 5.00
C PHE A 80 0.54 -4.07 5.55
N GLY A 81 1.49 -3.67 4.70
CA GLY A 81 2.54 -2.77 5.16
C GLY A 81 2.03 -1.37 5.46
N THR A 82 1.04 -0.85 4.71
CA THR A 82 0.39 0.41 5.08
C THR A 82 -0.37 0.31 6.40
N LEU A 83 -0.98 -0.84 6.70
CA LEU A 83 -1.65 -1.10 7.97
C LEU A 83 -0.67 -0.98 9.15
N MET A 84 0.52 -1.56 9.02
CA MET A 84 1.58 -1.44 10.03
C MET A 84 2.05 0.00 10.19
N THR A 85 2.13 0.78 9.11
CA THR A 85 2.38 2.22 9.20
C THR A 85 1.32 2.94 10.05
N GLY A 86 0.05 2.52 9.97
CA GLY A 86 -1.02 3.01 10.83
C GLY A 86 -0.86 2.65 12.30
N ILE A 87 -0.57 1.38 12.59
CA ILE A 87 -0.34 0.89 13.95
C ILE A 87 0.83 1.62 14.60
N ASN A 88 1.94 1.78 13.87
CA ASN A 88 3.10 2.53 14.31
C ASN A 88 2.77 4.00 14.57
N LEU A 89 2.00 4.64 13.69
CA LEU A 89 1.56 6.02 13.89
C LEU A 89 0.71 6.19 15.16
N VAL A 90 -0.16 5.24 15.48
CA VAL A 90 -0.92 5.26 16.74
C VAL A 90 0.01 5.12 17.95
N SER A 91 0.97 4.19 17.91
CA SER A 91 1.97 4.01 18.98
C SER A 91 2.84 5.27 19.18
N GLU A 92 3.27 5.91 18.09
CA GLU A 92 4.00 7.18 18.13
C GLU A 92 3.18 8.34 18.71
N ARG A 93 1.86 8.30 18.55
CA ARG A 93 0.94 9.26 19.16
C ARG A 93 0.83 9.03 20.66
N GLU A 94 0.59 7.78 21.06
CA GLU A 94 0.39 7.38 22.44
C GLU A 94 1.65 7.55 23.30
N SER A 95 2.83 7.34 22.72
CA SER A 95 4.13 7.62 23.36
C SER A 95 4.49 9.10 23.46
N GLY A 96 3.67 10.01 22.90
CA GLY A 96 3.96 11.45 22.86
C GLY A 96 5.09 11.86 21.91
N LEU A 97 5.64 10.91 21.13
CA LEU A 97 6.70 11.18 20.15
C LEU A 97 6.21 12.14 19.06
N LEU A 98 4.95 12.01 18.64
CA LEU A 98 4.32 12.98 17.75
C LEU A 98 4.35 14.40 18.36
N GLY A 99 3.93 14.57 19.61
CA GLY A 99 3.95 15.90 20.27
C GLY A 99 5.35 16.53 20.30
N ARG A 100 6.40 15.73 20.52
CA ARG A 100 7.80 16.19 20.47
C ARG A 100 8.27 16.56 19.07
N LEU A 101 7.92 15.77 18.06
CA LEU A 101 8.25 16.11 16.67
C LEU A 101 7.56 17.41 16.21
N TRP A 102 6.42 17.73 16.80
CA TRP A 102 5.64 18.93 16.47
C TRP A 102 6.24 20.24 16.99
N THR A 103 7.20 20.21 17.92
CA THR A 103 7.92 21.41 18.35
C THR A 103 8.99 21.84 17.34
N LEU A 104 9.32 20.98 16.37
CA LEU A 104 10.26 21.31 15.29
C LEU A 104 9.63 22.34 14.33
N PRO A 105 10.42 23.27 13.76
CA PRO A 105 9.96 24.27 12.82
C PRO A 105 9.70 23.69 11.41
N LEU A 106 8.94 22.58 11.33
CA LEU A 106 8.57 21.90 10.09
C LEU A 106 7.09 22.11 9.77
N PRO A 107 6.73 22.37 8.50
CA PRO A 107 5.33 22.48 8.12
C PRO A 107 4.63 21.12 8.24
N ARG A 108 3.34 21.14 8.61
CA ARG A 108 2.54 19.93 8.88
C ARG A 108 2.49 18.95 7.69
N SER A 109 2.52 19.49 6.47
CA SER A 109 2.58 18.69 5.24
C SER A 109 3.86 17.84 5.13
N SER A 110 4.94 18.20 5.84
CA SER A 110 6.17 17.40 5.88
C SER A 110 5.97 16.04 6.56
N PHE A 111 5.12 15.96 7.59
CA PHE A 111 4.88 14.71 8.31
C PHE A 111 4.11 13.71 7.45
N LEU A 112 3.00 14.16 6.86
CA LEU A 112 2.21 13.35 5.95
C LEU A 112 3.05 12.99 4.70
N GLY A 113 3.72 13.97 4.09
CA GLY A 113 4.56 13.75 2.92
C GLY A 113 5.74 12.81 3.19
N GLY A 114 6.36 12.89 4.37
CA GLY A 114 7.44 12.02 4.77
C GLY A 114 7.00 10.57 4.96
N ARG A 115 5.82 10.34 5.57
CA ARG A 115 5.25 9.00 5.69
C ARG A 115 4.85 8.40 4.34
N VAL A 116 4.15 9.18 3.52
CA VAL A 116 3.77 8.72 2.17
C VAL A 116 5.01 8.41 1.33
N LEU A 117 6.06 9.24 1.40
CA LEU A 117 7.32 8.98 0.71
C LEU A 117 8.04 7.73 1.23
N ALA A 118 8.10 7.53 2.55
CA ALA A 118 8.65 6.32 3.15
C ALA A 118 7.87 5.07 2.68
N GLU A 119 6.54 5.17 2.62
CA GLU A 119 5.68 4.09 2.16
C GLU A 119 5.88 3.74 0.68
N ILE A 120 6.03 4.76 -0.17
CA ILE A 120 6.37 4.58 -1.59
C ILE A 120 7.68 3.80 -1.73
N VAL A 121 8.72 4.20 -0.99
CA VAL A 121 10.03 3.53 -1.05
C VAL A 121 9.93 2.11 -0.51
N ARG A 122 9.31 1.92 0.66
CA ARG A 122 9.12 0.59 1.30
C ARG A 122 8.38 -0.36 0.36
N THR A 123 7.28 0.10 -0.22
CA THR A 123 6.46 -0.69 -1.16
C THR A 123 7.26 -1.00 -2.42
N SER A 124 7.96 -0.02 -2.99
CA SER A 124 8.81 -0.25 -4.18
C SER A 124 9.90 -1.30 -3.94
N VAL A 125 10.60 -1.21 -2.81
CA VAL A 125 11.65 -2.18 -2.44
C VAL A 125 11.05 -3.57 -2.19
N GLY A 126 9.94 -3.65 -1.45
CA GLY A 126 9.24 -4.91 -1.18
C GLY A 126 8.72 -5.58 -2.45
N THR A 127 8.15 -4.79 -3.37
CA THR A 127 7.70 -5.27 -4.68
C THR A 127 8.88 -5.79 -5.52
N VAL A 128 9.98 -5.04 -5.63
CA VAL A 128 11.17 -5.51 -6.37
C VAL A 128 11.73 -6.80 -5.77
N ALA A 129 11.84 -6.88 -4.44
CA ALA A 129 12.29 -8.08 -3.74
C ALA A 129 11.37 -9.28 -4.04
N LEU A 130 10.05 -9.09 -3.96
CA LEU A 130 9.08 -10.12 -4.26
C LEU A 130 9.16 -10.59 -5.72
N PHE A 131 9.24 -9.68 -6.68
CA PHE A 131 9.39 -10.03 -8.10
C PHE A 131 10.72 -10.75 -8.38
N THR A 132 11.78 -10.42 -7.64
CA THR A 132 13.05 -11.16 -7.72
C THR A 132 12.86 -12.60 -7.25
N ILE A 133 12.16 -12.81 -6.13
CA ILE A 133 11.83 -14.15 -5.61
C ILE A 133 10.92 -14.90 -6.59
N ALA A 134 9.90 -14.24 -7.14
CA ALA A 134 9.02 -14.82 -8.15
C ALA A 134 9.82 -15.26 -9.39
N ALA A 135 10.80 -14.45 -9.83
CA ALA A 135 11.67 -14.79 -10.96
C ALA A 135 12.53 -16.03 -10.67
N LEU A 136 13.04 -16.19 -9.45
CA LEU A 136 13.73 -17.41 -9.01
C LEU A 136 12.80 -18.63 -9.01
N MET A 137 11.51 -18.43 -8.78
CA MET A 137 10.47 -19.46 -8.83
C MET A 137 9.93 -19.72 -10.25
N GLY A 138 10.45 -19.02 -11.27
CA GLY A 138 10.10 -19.24 -12.68
C GLY A 138 9.24 -18.15 -13.34
N PHE A 139 8.90 -17.07 -12.64
CA PHE A 139 8.22 -15.92 -13.25
C PHE A 139 9.10 -15.23 -14.30
N ARG A 140 8.54 -14.90 -15.46
CA ARG A 140 9.21 -14.09 -16.50
C ARG A 140 8.32 -12.97 -17.05
N PHE A 141 8.85 -11.76 -17.16
CA PHE A 141 8.12 -10.70 -17.86
C PHE A 141 8.02 -11.00 -19.36
N THR A 142 6.85 -11.44 -19.81
CA THR A 142 6.58 -11.82 -21.22
C THR A 142 5.97 -10.69 -22.03
N GLN A 143 5.31 -9.73 -21.38
CA GLN A 143 4.57 -8.63 -22.02
C GLN A 143 5.43 -7.39 -22.36
N GLY A 144 6.76 -7.51 -22.26
CA GLY A 144 7.71 -6.44 -22.58
C GLY A 144 8.09 -5.52 -21.41
N LEU A 145 9.07 -4.65 -21.66
CA LEU A 145 9.69 -3.81 -20.62
C LEU A 145 8.71 -2.83 -19.97
N LEU A 146 7.84 -2.20 -20.77
CA LEU A 146 6.88 -1.21 -20.28
C LEU A 146 5.84 -1.85 -19.35
N ALA A 147 5.40 -3.07 -19.68
CA ALA A 147 4.50 -3.84 -18.83
C ALA A 147 5.17 -4.25 -17.51
N GLY A 148 6.46 -4.62 -17.55
CA GLY A 148 7.25 -4.89 -16.36
C GLY A 148 7.39 -3.66 -15.43
N ILE A 149 7.64 -2.48 -15.99
CA ILE A 149 7.66 -1.23 -15.22
C ILE A 149 6.28 -0.95 -14.61
N GLY A 150 5.20 -1.12 -15.39
CA GLY A 150 3.84 -0.99 -14.90
C GLY A 150 3.56 -1.92 -13.72
N ALA A 151 4.01 -3.18 -13.80
CA ALA A 151 3.82 -4.17 -12.75
C ALA A 151 4.51 -3.80 -11.43
N LEU A 152 5.61 -3.04 -11.48
CA LEU A 152 6.28 -2.51 -10.29
C LEU A 152 5.56 -1.25 -9.74
N VAL A 153 4.95 -0.45 -10.61
CA VAL A 153 4.29 0.82 -10.24
C VAL A 153 2.90 0.60 -9.64
N VAL A 154 2.13 -0.38 -10.13
CA VAL A 154 0.75 -0.61 -9.67
C VAL A 154 0.65 -0.84 -8.15
N PRO A 155 1.47 -1.69 -7.52
CA PRO A 155 1.45 -1.85 -6.05
C PRO A 155 1.76 -0.57 -5.29
N VAL A 156 2.62 0.29 -5.84
CA VAL A 156 2.95 1.59 -5.25
C VAL A 156 1.75 2.53 -5.31
N VAL A 157 1.08 2.63 -6.46
CA VAL A 157 -0.12 3.47 -6.63
C VAL A 157 -1.24 3.00 -5.69
N PHE A 158 -1.47 1.69 -5.63
CA PHE A 158 -2.44 1.10 -4.72
C PHE A 158 -2.08 1.36 -3.24
N GLY A 159 -0.82 1.13 -2.86
CA GLY A 159 -0.31 1.40 -1.51
C GLY A 159 -0.43 2.86 -1.10
N VAL A 160 -0.23 3.81 -2.02
CA VAL A 160 -0.47 5.25 -1.76
C VAL A 160 -1.94 5.51 -1.44
N GLY A 161 -2.88 4.89 -2.16
CA GLY A 161 -4.31 5.00 -1.81
C GLY A 161 -4.59 4.48 -0.40
N CYS A 162 -4.09 3.28 -0.08
CA CYS A 162 -4.27 2.65 1.22
C CYS A 162 -3.65 3.47 2.36
N VAL A 163 -2.44 4.01 2.20
CA VAL A 163 -1.74 4.73 3.28
C VAL A 163 -2.47 6.00 3.67
N PHE A 164 -3.12 6.70 2.72
CA PHE A 164 -3.94 7.86 3.07
C PHE A 164 -5.14 7.50 3.94
N VAL A 165 -5.83 6.40 3.62
CA VAL A 165 -6.94 5.87 4.43
C VAL A 165 -6.45 5.53 5.83
N VAL A 166 -5.36 4.76 5.90
CA VAL A 166 -4.80 4.28 7.17
C VAL A 166 -4.31 5.44 8.04
N ILE A 167 -3.56 6.40 7.47
CA ILE A 167 -3.09 7.59 8.22
C ILE A 167 -4.28 8.42 8.70
N ALA A 168 -5.30 8.63 7.87
CA ALA A 168 -6.47 9.41 8.28
C ALA A 168 -7.15 8.80 9.50
N ILE A 169 -7.33 7.48 9.52
CA ILE A 169 -7.90 6.76 10.66
C ILE A 169 -6.95 6.83 11.87
N ALA A 170 -5.68 6.47 11.68
CA ALA A 170 -4.68 6.43 12.76
C ALA A 170 -4.43 7.79 13.43
N THR A 171 -4.64 8.91 12.73
CA THR A 171 -4.49 10.24 13.34
C THR A 171 -5.57 10.59 14.36
N VAL A 172 -6.78 10.00 14.25
CA VAL A 172 -7.93 10.38 15.07
C VAL A 172 -8.49 9.25 15.93
N ALA A 173 -8.31 8.00 15.50
CA ALA A 173 -8.91 6.83 16.10
C ALA A 173 -7.97 6.13 17.08
N GLU A 174 -8.55 5.32 17.97
CA GLU A 174 -7.80 4.46 18.88
C GLU A 174 -7.10 3.32 18.13
N LYS A 175 -6.10 2.70 18.78
CA LYS A 175 -5.39 1.55 18.22
C LYS A 175 -6.34 0.43 17.80
N SER A 176 -7.36 0.17 18.61
CA SER A 176 -8.39 -0.84 18.35
C SER A 176 -9.03 -0.66 16.97
N VAL A 177 -9.35 0.56 16.56
CA VAL A 177 -9.99 0.85 15.27
C VAL A 177 -9.06 0.52 14.09
N VAL A 178 -7.76 0.82 14.24
CA VAL A 178 -6.76 0.46 13.23
C VAL A 178 -6.58 -1.05 13.16
N ASP A 179 -6.63 -1.75 14.29
CA ASP A 179 -6.57 -3.23 14.30
C ASP A 179 -7.79 -3.84 13.57
N HIS A 180 -9.00 -3.28 13.75
CA HIS A 180 -10.21 -3.72 13.01
C HIS A 180 -10.12 -3.46 11.50
N LEU A 181 -9.40 -2.42 11.07
CA LEU A 181 -9.13 -2.18 9.66
C LEU A 181 -8.34 -3.34 9.02
N GLY A 182 -7.50 -4.03 9.82
CA GLY A 182 -6.81 -5.24 9.39
C GLY A 182 -7.76 -6.38 9.03
N VAL A 183 -8.90 -6.51 9.72
CA VAL A 183 -9.94 -7.49 9.38
C VAL A 183 -10.57 -7.14 8.03
N LEU A 184 -10.84 -5.86 7.76
CA LEU A 184 -11.35 -5.43 6.46
C LEU A 184 -10.35 -5.74 5.34
N PHE A 185 -9.06 -5.47 5.55
CA PHE A 185 -8.00 -5.80 4.59
C PHE A 185 -7.89 -7.31 4.35
N LEU A 186 -8.07 -8.12 5.40
CA LEU A 186 -8.13 -9.57 5.28
C LEU A 186 -9.33 -10.02 4.44
N LEU A 187 -10.51 -9.43 4.63
CA LEU A 187 -11.68 -9.72 3.80
C LEU A 187 -11.42 -9.37 2.33
N MET A 188 -10.83 -8.21 2.04
CA MET A 188 -10.49 -7.82 0.66
C MET A 188 -9.52 -8.81 -0.01
N LEU A 189 -8.59 -9.37 0.76
CA LEU A 189 -7.66 -10.41 0.29
C LEU A 189 -8.36 -11.73 -0.11
N PHE A 190 -9.48 -12.10 0.51
CA PHE A 190 -10.20 -13.31 0.13
C PHE A 190 -11.31 -13.05 -0.91
N PHE A 191 -11.89 -11.86 -0.91
CA PHE A 191 -12.98 -11.47 -1.80
C PHE A 191 -12.46 -10.57 -2.93
N ASN A 192 -11.63 -11.09 -3.83
CA ASN A 192 -11.14 -10.37 -5.01
C ASN A 192 -11.05 -11.25 -6.26
N THR A 193 -10.95 -10.62 -7.42
CA THR A 193 -10.85 -11.26 -8.73
C THR A 193 -9.61 -12.14 -8.90
N GLY A 194 -8.59 -11.95 -8.06
CA GLY A 194 -7.39 -12.77 -8.05
C GLY A 194 -7.54 -14.08 -7.29
N PHE A 195 -8.44 -14.13 -6.31
CA PHE A 195 -8.67 -15.31 -5.51
C PHE A 195 -9.65 -16.29 -6.19
N ALA A 196 -10.73 -15.75 -6.76
CA ALA A 196 -11.70 -16.52 -7.54
C ALA A 196 -12.24 -15.70 -8.72
N PRO A 197 -12.63 -16.35 -9.84
CA PRO A 197 -13.28 -15.66 -10.95
C PRO A 197 -14.55 -14.94 -10.53
N ILE A 198 -14.86 -13.81 -11.17
CA ILE A 198 -16.01 -12.98 -10.79
C ILE A 198 -17.37 -13.71 -10.92
N THR A 199 -17.43 -14.71 -11.79
CA THR A 199 -18.61 -15.55 -12.05
C THR A 199 -18.94 -16.50 -10.90
N GLU A 200 -17.99 -16.78 -10.01
CA GLU A 200 -18.19 -17.66 -8.85
C GLU A 200 -18.81 -16.91 -7.65
N TYR A 201 -18.82 -15.58 -7.69
CA TYR A 201 -19.43 -14.80 -6.63
C TYR A 201 -20.95 -14.66 -6.84
N PRO A 202 -21.76 -14.71 -5.76
CA PRO A 202 -23.19 -14.44 -5.83
C PRO A 202 -23.49 -13.09 -6.52
N THR A 203 -24.61 -13.00 -7.23
CA THR A 203 -24.97 -11.83 -8.06
C THR A 203 -24.97 -10.51 -7.29
N TRP A 204 -25.27 -10.54 -5.98
CA TRP A 204 -25.26 -9.36 -5.11
C TRP A 204 -23.85 -8.94 -4.68
N LEU A 205 -22.90 -9.88 -4.59
CA LEU A 205 -21.54 -9.65 -4.12
C LEU A 205 -20.57 -9.37 -5.27
N ALA A 206 -20.81 -9.98 -6.44
CA ALA A 206 -20.02 -9.79 -7.65
C ALA A 206 -19.73 -8.31 -8.00
N PRO A 207 -20.69 -7.36 -7.99
CA PRO A 207 -20.37 -5.96 -8.29
C PRO A 207 -19.44 -5.30 -7.26
N ILE A 208 -19.58 -5.66 -5.98
CA ILE A 208 -18.72 -5.12 -4.90
C ILE A 208 -17.30 -5.64 -5.09
N VAL A 209 -17.16 -6.94 -5.32
CA VAL A 209 -15.86 -7.59 -5.58
C VAL A 209 -15.23 -7.05 -6.85
N ARG A 210 -15.99 -6.74 -7.90
CA ARG A 210 -15.45 -6.25 -9.17
C ARG A 210 -14.82 -4.85 -9.06
N TYR A 211 -15.48 -3.93 -8.35
CA TYR A 211 -15.09 -2.52 -8.35
C TYR A 211 -14.29 -2.06 -7.13
N GLN A 212 -14.09 -2.93 -6.14
CA GLN A 212 -13.21 -2.61 -5.01
C GLN A 212 -11.74 -2.39 -5.47
N PRO A 213 -10.96 -1.58 -4.75
CA PRO A 213 -9.64 -1.15 -5.23
C PRO A 213 -8.66 -2.31 -5.42
N MET A 214 -8.73 -3.34 -4.56
CA MET A 214 -7.87 -4.52 -4.67
C MET A 214 -8.09 -5.28 -5.98
N SER A 215 -9.35 -5.54 -6.37
CA SER A 215 -9.65 -6.25 -7.62
C SER A 215 -9.23 -5.46 -8.85
N THR A 216 -9.47 -4.15 -8.88
CA THR A 216 -9.03 -3.33 -10.03
C THR A 216 -7.51 -3.33 -10.19
N ALA A 217 -6.77 -3.35 -9.07
CA ALA A 217 -5.31 -3.42 -9.09
C ALA A 217 -4.83 -4.81 -9.52
N ILE A 218 -5.50 -5.88 -9.07
CA ILE A 218 -5.20 -7.25 -9.49
C ILE A 218 -5.46 -7.41 -10.99
N ASP A 219 -6.61 -6.98 -11.50
CA ASP A 219 -6.94 -7.07 -12.92
C ASP A 219 -5.91 -6.31 -13.78
N THR A 220 -5.45 -5.16 -13.30
CA THR A 220 -4.35 -4.42 -13.94
C THR A 220 -3.04 -5.22 -13.94
N MET A 221 -2.67 -5.80 -12.80
CA MET A 221 -1.47 -6.61 -12.64
C MET A 221 -1.50 -7.84 -13.55
N THR A 222 -2.63 -8.55 -13.59
CA THR A 222 -2.86 -9.69 -14.49
C THR A 222 -2.73 -9.26 -15.95
N GLY A 223 -3.33 -8.13 -16.35
CA GLY A 223 -3.17 -7.60 -17.71
C GLY A 223 -1.71 -7.28 -18.08
N LEU A 224 -0.90 -6.84 -17.11
CA LEU A 224 0.51 -6.52 -17.29
C LEU A 224 1.43 -7.76 -17.28
N THR A 225 1.05 -8.84 -16.59
CA THR A 225 1.90 -10.04 -16.44
C THR A 225 1.49 -11.19 -17.37
N GLU A 226 0.18 -11.46 -17.48
CA GLU A 226 -0.39 -12.54 -18.30
C GLU A 226 -0.89 -12.05 -19.67
N GLY A 227 -1.17 -10.75 -19.79
CA GLY A 227 -1.78 -10.14 -20.97
C GLY A 227 -3.28 -9.94 -20.78
N GLY A 228 -3.83 -8.85 -21.35
CA GLY A 228 -5.25 -8.54 -21.24
C GLY A 228 -5.54 -7.03 -21.21
N PRO A 229 -6.78 -6.63 -20.86
CA PRO A 229 -7.16 -5.23 -20.76
C PRO A 229 -6.46 -4.53 -19.58
N ILE A 230 -5.57 -3.58 -19.87
CA ILE A 230 -4.81 -2.84 -18.83
C ILE A 230 -5.47 -1.49 -18.50
N LEU A 231 -5.88 -0.73 -19.52
CA LEU A 231 -6.29 0.67 -19.37
C LEU A 231 -7.50 0.86 -18.45
N GLY A 232 -8.56 0.07 -18.63
CA GLY A 232 -9.78 0.18 -17.83
C GLY A 232 -9.52 -0.06 -16.33
N PRO A 233 -9.00 -1.23 -15.95
CA PRO A 233 -8.64 -1.53 -14.56
C PRO A 233 -7.65 -0.52 -13.98
N PHE A 234 -6.63 -0.11 -14.74
CA PHE A 234 -5.62 0.85 -14.26
C PHE A 234 -6.23 2.23 -13.97
N CYS A 235 -7.13 2.72 -14.83
CA CYS A 235 -7.85 3.97 -14.59
C CYS A 235 -8.71 3.90 -13.32
N LEU A 236 -9.35 2.76 -13.04
CA LEU A 236 -10.10 2.56 -11.79
C LEU A 236 -9.16 2.52 -10.58
N THR A 237 -8.02 1.82 -10.66
CA THR A 237 -7.02 1.80 -9.59
C THR A 237 -6.47 3.19 -9.30
N LEU A 238 -6.17 3.97 -10.35
CA LEU A 238 -5.72 5.35 -10.22
C LEU A 238 -6.84 6.24 -9.64
N GLY A 239 -8.08 6.05 -10.09
CA GLY A 239 -9.26 6.74 -9.54
C GLY A 239 -9.43 6.48 -8.05
N TRP A 240 -9.27 5.24 -7.60
CA TRP A 240 -9.27 4.89 -6.18
C TRP A 240 -8.12 5.52 -5.42
N ALA A 241 -6.89 5.43 -5.94
CA ALA A 241 -5.72 6.01 -5.27
C ALA A 241 -5.85 7.54 -5.12
N LEU A 242 -6.28 8.23 -6.19
CA LEU A 242 -6.51 9.67 -6.18
C LEU A 242 -7.71 10.05 -5.30
N GLY A 243 -8.82 9.32 -5.39
CA GLY A 243 -10.00 9.54 -4.55
C GLY A 243 -9.67 9.41 -3.07
N CYS A 244 -8.93 8.36 -2.70
CA CYS A 244 -8.45 8.16 -1.33
C CYS A 244 -7.48 9.28 -0.91
N ALA A 245 -6.52 9.64 -1.77
CA ALA A 245 -5.57 10.71 -1.47
C ALA A 245 -6.25 12.07 -1.27
N LEU A 246 -7.27 12.39 -2.06
CA LEU A 246 -8.02 13.64 -1.94
C LEU A 246 -8.88 13.67 -0.68
N VAL A 247 -9.70 12.63 -0.46
CA VAL A 247 -10.63 12.58 0.67
C VAL A 247 -9.87 12.41 1.98
N PHE A 248 -9.02 11.39 2.07
CA PHE A 248 -8.33 11.05 3.30
C PHE A 248 -7.06 11.87 3.51
N GLY A 249 -6.46 12.45 2.49
CA GLY A 249 -5.38 13.43 2.66
C GLY A 249 -5.88 14.69 3.39
N VAL A 250 -7.06 15.21 3.02
CA VAL A 250 -7.67 16.35 3.72
C VAL A 250 -8.04 15.97 5.16
N LEU A 251 -8.63 14.79 5.37
CA LEU A 251 -8.96 14.29 6.71
C LEU A 251 -7.71 14.09 7.57
N SER A 252 -6.65 13.51 7.02
CA SER A 252 -5.35 13.34 7.71
C SER A 252 -4.79 14.68 8.15
N MET A 253 -4.78 15.68 7.27
CA MET A 253 -4.28 17.03 7.60
C MET A 253 -5.11 17.69 8.73
N ARG A 254 -6.42 17.43 8.78
CA ARG A 254 -7.30 17.90 9.89
C ARG A 254 -7.08 17.09 11.17
N GLY A 255 -6.90 15.78 11.07
CA GLY A 255 -6.67 14.87 12.20
C GLY A 255 -5.35 15.17 12.91
N TYR A 256 -4.28 15.39 12.14
CA TYR A 256 -2.98 15.84 12.64
C TYR A 256 -3.08 17.12 13.48
N ARG A 257 -3.95 18.07 13.10
CA ARG A 257 -4.17 19.30 13.89
C ARG A 257 -4.84 19.00 15.25
N ARG A 258 -5.86 18.13 15.26
CA ARG A 258 -6.61 17.78 16.48
C ARG A 258 -5.80 16.93 17.47
N ALA A 259 -4.93 16.06 16.97
CA ALA A 259 -4.07 15.21 17.82
C ALA A 259 -3.15 16.05 18.73
N VAL A 260 -2.80 17.26 18.31
CA VAL A 260 -1.89 18.16 19.03
C VAL A 260 -2.61 18.92 20.13
N GLU A 261 -3.85 19.34 19.89
CA GLU A 261 -4.69 20.01 20.89
C GLU A 261 -4.91 19.11 22.12
N ARG A 262 -4.94 17.79 21.95
CA ARG A 262 -5.06 16.80 23.04
C ARG A 262 -3.76 16.48 23.77
N SER A 263 -2.60 16.81 23.18
CA SER A 263 -1.29 16.51 23.78
C SER A 263 -0.79 17.64 24.71
N GLY A 264 -1.51 18.76 24.76
CA GLY A 264 -1.19 19.94 25.56
C GLY A 264 -2.11 20.15 26.78
N SER A 265 -3.02 19.21 27.05
CA SER A 265 -3.88 19.15 28.24
C SER A 265 -3.40 18.04 29.17
#